data_AF-X0TBA1-F1
#
_entry.id   AF-X0TBA1-F1
#
_cell.length_a   1.000
_cell.length_b   1.000
_cell.length_c   1.000
_cell.angle_alpha   90.00
_cell.angle_beta   90.00
_cell.angle_gamma   90.00
#
_symmetry.space_group_name_H-M   'P 1'
#
loop_
_entity.id
_entity.type
_entity.pdbx_description
1 polymer ?
#
loop_
_entity_poly.entity_id
_entity_poly.type
_entity_poly.pdbx_seq_one_letter_code
_entity_poly.pdbx_strand_id
1 'polypeptide(L)' 'MVNKVRDNEMGLITDMKQKIEEIERLVFELKDLGRGMPVVEKNTRSILSFTHILRFSISDLAEM' A
#
# COMPACT_ATOMS: atom_id res chain seq x y z
N MET A 1 29.20 -8.99 4.60
CA MET A 1 28.79 -7.58 4.42
C MET A 1 27.62 -7.46 3.44
N VAL A 2 27.71 -8.07 2.25
CA VAL A 2 26.61 -8.13 1.26
C VAL A 2 25.30 -8.74 1.81
N ASN A 3 25.38 -9.82 2.58
CA ASN A 3 24.17 -10.45 3.15
C ASN A 3 23.41 -9.53 4.12
N LYS A 4 24.12 -8.76 4.95
CA LYS A 4 23.51 -7.80 5.89
C LYS A 4 22.79 -6.65 5.18
N VAL A 5 23.24 -6.27 3.98
CA VAL A 5 22.58 -5.24 3.17
C VAL A 5 21.29 -5.79 2.57
N ARG A 6 21.33 -7.01 2.01
CA ARG A 6 20.15 -7.69 1.47
C ARG A 6 19.07 -7.97 2.53
N ASP A 7 19.49 -8.39 3.73
CA ASP A 7 18.57 -8.62 4.86
C ASP A 7 17.84 -7.31 5.26
N ASN A 8 18.55 -6.17 5.20
CA ASN A 8 17.97 -4.87 5.50
C ASN A 8 17.02 -4.39 4.38
N GLU A 9 17.36 -4.63 3.12
CA GLU A 9 16.49 -4.32 1.97
C GLU A 9 15.19 -5.13 2.00
N MET A 10 15.28 -6.43 2.32
CA MET A 10 14.09 -7.29 2.43
C MET A 10 13.20 -6.89 3.61
N GLY A 11 13.79 -6.46 4.73
CA GLY A 11 13.05 -5.87 5.85
C GLY A 11 12.25 -4.64 5.42
N LEU A 12 12.89 -3.72 4.69
CA LEU A 12 12.23 -2.51 4.17
C LEU A 12 11.10 -2.84 3.18
N ILE A 13 11.31 -3.80 2.28
CA ILE A 13 10.27 -4.25 1.33
C ILE A 13 9.05 -4.82 2.08
N THR A 14 9.30 -5.60 3.14
CA THR A 14 8.24 -6.17 3.98
C THR A 14 7.46 -5.06 4.71
N ASP A 15 8.16 -4.10 5.29
CA ASP A 15 7.54 -2.96 5.97
C ASP A 15 6.71 -2.10 5.01
N MET A 16 7.21 -1.87 3.79
CA MET A 16 6.49 -1.16 2.74
C MET A 16 5.20 -1.89 2.34
N LYS A 17 5.25 -3.21 2.17
CA LYS A 17 4.07 -4.03 1.87
C LYS A 17 3.01 -3.88 2.96
N GLN A 18 3.39 -4.01 4.23
CA GLN A 18 2.48 -3.83 5.36
C GLN A 18 1.87 -2.43 5.40
N LYS A 19 2.65 -1.38 5.09
CA LYS A 19 2.14 -0.01 5.04
C LYS A 19 1.15 0.22 3.90
N ILE A 20 1.36 -0.40 2.74
CA ILE A 20 0.40 -0.33 1.62
C ILE A 20 -0.92 -1.00 2.01
N GLU A 21 -0.87 -2.17 2.65
CA GLU A 21 -2.07 -2.87 3.15
C GLU A 21 -2.82 -2.06 4.22
N GLU A 22 -2.09 -1.41 5.12
CA GLU A 22 -2.66 -0.51 6.13
C GLU A 22 -3.36 0.71 5.51
N ILE A 23 -2.74 1.33 4.50
CA ILE A 23 -3.35 2.44 3.75
C ILE A 23 -4.61 1.97 3.04
N GLU A 24 -4.60 0.81 2.38
CA GLU A 24 -5.80 0.27 1.72
C GLU A 24 -6.96 0.13 2.71
N ARG A 25 -6.72 -0.48 3.88
CA ARG A 25 -7.74 -0.64 4.92
C ARG A 25 -8.32 0.70 5.36
N LEU A 26 -7.46 1.67 5.70
CA LEU A 26 -7.90 3.01 6.16
C LEU A 26 -8.68 3.77 5.07
N VAL A 27 -8.33 3.58 3.80
CA VAL A 27 -9.02 4.22 2.68
C VAL A 27 -10.38 3.59 2.42
N PHE A 28 -10.53 2.27 2.64
CA PHE A 28 -11.85 1.62 2.64
C PHE A 28 -12.74 2.18 3.76
N GLU A 29 -12.22 2.30 4.98
CA GLU A 29 -12.95 2.92 6.10
C GLU A 29 -13.37 4.36 5.78
N LEU A 30 -12.45 5.17 5.21
CA LEU A 30 -12.75 6.55 4.79
C LEU A 30 -13.83 6.60 3.70
N LYS A 31 -13.81 5.66 2.75
CA LYS A 31 -14.82 5.58 1.70
C LYS A 31 -16.20 5.29 2.27
N ASP A 32 -16.29 4.39 3.24
CA ASP A 32 -17.56 4.03 3.88
C ASP A 32 -18.10 5.18 4.73
N LEU A 33 -17.24 5.86 5.51
CA LEU A 33 -17.60 7.05 6.29
C LEU A 33 -18.02 8.24 5.41
N GLY A 34 -17.36 8.41 4.26
CA GLY A 34 -17.60 9.50 3.33
C GLY A 34 -18.63 9.19 2.23
N ARG A 35 -19.42 8.13 2.37
CA ARG A 35 -20.40 7.72 1.35
C ARG A 35 -21.39 8.85 1.05
N GLY A 36 -21.57 9.16 -0.23
CA GLY A 36 -22.40 10.29 -0.67
C GLY A 36 -21.69 11.65 -0.65
N MET A 37 -20.41 11.70 -0.29
CA MET A 37 -19.57 12.91 -0.39
C MET A 37 -18.66 12.81 -1.63
N PRO A 38 -18.95 13.50 -2.75
CA PRO A 38 -18.25 13.30 -4.02
C PRO A 38 -16.73 13.47 -3.96
N VAL A 39 -16.26 14.41 -3.12
CA VAL A 39 -14.82 14.67 -2.95
C VAL A 39 -14.13 13.48 -2.25
N VAL A 40 -14.76 12.89 -1.25
CA VAL A 40 -14.21 11.73 -0.54
C VAL A 40 -14.22 10.50 -1.44
N GLU A 41 -15.31 10.26 -2.17
CA GLU A 41 -15.42 9.14 -3.11
C GLU A 41 -14.41 9.25 -4.27
N LYS A 42 -14.13 10.45 -4.76
CA LYS A 42 -13.10 10.68 -5.78
C LYS A 42 -11.71 10.37 -5.21
N ASN A 43 -11.38 10.93 -4.04
CA ASN A 43 -10.06 10.77 -3.44
C ASN A 43 -9.78 9.33 -3.03
N THR A 44 -10.72 8.67 -2.37
CA THR A 44 -10.57 7.26 -1.95
C THR A 44 -10.37 6.35 -3.14
N ARG A 45 -11.10 6.57 -4.25
CA ARG A 45 -10.90 5.83 -5.51
C ARG A 45 -9.51 6.04 -6.10
N SER A 46 -9.02 7.28 -6.14
CA SER A 46 -7.67 7.58 -6.62
C SER A 46 -6.60 6.92 -5.77
N ILE A 47 -6.74 6.98 -4.44
CA ILE A 47 -5.78 6.35 -3.53
C ILE A 47 -5.79 4.84 -3.71
N LEU A 48 -6.96 4.19 -3.72
CA LEU A 48 -7.07 2.73 -3.95
C LEU A 48 -6.46 2.31 -5.29
N SER A 49 -6.60 3.12 -6.34
CA SER A 49 -5.96 2.85 -7.64
C SER A 49 -4.44 2.90 -7.54
N PHE A 50 -3.86 3.85 -6.80
CA PHE A 50 -2.42 3.96 -6.61
C PHE A 50 -1.87 2.84 -5.72
N THR A 51 -2.54 2.54 -4.61
CA THR A 51 -2.10 1.48 -3.68
C THR A 51 -2.14 0.12 -4.35
N HIS A 52 -3.10 -0.14 -5.24
CA HIS A 52 -3.15 -1.38 -6.01
C HIS A 52 -1.89 -1.60 -6.86
N ILE A 53 -1.43 -0.55 -7.55
CA ILE A 53 -0.21 -0.59 -8.36
C ILE A 53 1.02 -0.81 -7.46
N LEU A 54 1.11 -0.07 -6.36
CA LEU A 54 2.22 -0.21 -5.41
C LEU A 54 2.26 -1.61 -4.78
N ARG A 55 1.10 -2.18 -4.44
CA ARG A 55 1.00 -3.53 -3.87
C ARG A 55 1.48 -4.59 -4.85
N PHE A 56 1.15 -4.44 -6.14
CA PHE A 56 1.64 -5.34 -7.18
C PHE A 56 3.17 -5.26 -7.26
N SER A 57 3.72 -4.05 -7.46
CA SER A 57 5.16 -3.86 -7.60
C SER A 57 5.97 -4.30 -6.38
N ILE A 58 5.45 -4.12 -5.15
CA ILE A 58 6.16 -4.56 -3.94
C ILE A 58 6.07 -6.07 -3.72
N SER A 59 4.96 -6.70 -4.13
CA SER A 59 4.82 -8.16 -4.04
C SER A 59 5.78 -8.85 -5.01
N ASP A 60 5.94 -8.31 -6.22
CA ASP A 60 6.93 -8.78 -7.18
C ASP A 60 8.35 -8.77 -6.58
N LEU A 61 8.71 -7.74 -5.80
CA LEU A 61 10.01 -7.64 -5.16
C LEU A 61 10.17 -8.53 -3.92
N ALA A 62 9.08 -8.80 -3.19
CA ALA A 62 9.09 -9.63 -1.98
C ALA A 62 9.12 -11.13 -2.29
N GLU A 63 8.69 -11.53 -3.48
CA GLU A 63 8.65 -12.93 -3.94
C GLU A 63 9.91 -13.35 -4.73
N MET A 64 10.86 -12.43 -4.96
CA MET A 64 12.18 -12.68 -5.57
C MET A 64 13.22 -13.22 -4.58
#